data_AF-A0A0F9BVG6-F1
#
_entry.id   AF-A0A0F9BVG6-F1
#
_cell.length_a   1.000
_cell.length_b   1.000
_cell.length_c   1.000
_cell.angle_alpha   90.00
_cell.angle_beta   90.00
_cell.angle_gamma   90.00
#
_symmetry.space_group_name_H-M   'P 1'
#
loop_
_entity.id
_entity.type
_entity.pdbx_description
1 polymer ?
#
loop_
_entity_poly.entity_id
_entity_poly.type
_entity_poly.pdbx_seq_one_letter_code
_entity_poly.pdbx_strand_id
1 'polypeptide(L)'
;MKIDWSKWDKLEISEAEKHGTLKHCASVYDQDNDRIVAGLDIPGPRIVNFANILQYEYIPLAKSLDLILNVVKEAMGAPVEIEYAVDLEKDKEGRTSFVLLQIKPLIGALEDFIIDPLELDMDRALLYAERSMGNGRVDEIRDIIYVKPEKFDKTRTKEIIPEIEAINAEMVEKQRKYVLIGPGRWGTRDRFIGIPVAWPQISNAKVIVEMSLPEFPLDASLGSHFFHNVTSMNVGYLSIQHDSNTDFIDWEKLNLQKVISDREYIRHVEFEDALTIIMDGKKRTSLITWNNAVPVVKPA
;
A
#
# COMPACT_ATOMS: atom_id res chain seq x y z
N MET A 1 12.51 16.21 3.24
CA MET A 1 13.86 16.07 3.83
C MET A 1 14.15 14.57 3.94
N LYS A 2 15.14 14.00 3.22
CA LYS A 2 15.41 12.55 3.34
C LYS A 2 16.24 12.30 4.60
N ILE A 3 15.68 11.59 5.57
CA ILE A 3 16.42 11.13 6.76
C ILE A 3 17.36 10.00 6.31
N ASP A 4 18.66 10.23 6.43
CA ASP A 4 19.68 9.22 6.15
C ASP A 4 19.83 8.31 7.38
N TRP A 5 19.10 7.19 7.36
CA TRP A 5 19.08 6.20 8.43
C TRP A 5 20.43 5.49 8.63
N SER A 6 21.38 5.59 7.69
CA SER A 6 22.71 4.97 7.82
C SER A 6 23.60 5.64 8.88
N LYS A 7 23.19 6.82 9.37
CA LYS A 7 23.88 7.59 10.41
C LYS A 7 23.32 7.42 11.81
N TRP A 8 22.35 6.52 11.99
CA TRP A 8 21.66 6.31 13.26
C TRP A 8 21.90 4.89 13.76
N ASP A 9 22.44 4.77 14.96
CA ASP A 9 22.58 3.48 15.64
C ASP A 9 21.27 3.10 16.35
N LYS A 10 20.94 1.81 16.34
CA LYS A 10 19.84 1.28 17.16
C LYS A 10 20.32 1.24 18.60
N LEU A 11 19.72 2.09 19.43
CA LEU A 11 19.98 2.11 20.86
C LEU A 11 19.04 1.16 21.60
N GLU A 12 19.56 0.56 22.68
CA GLU A 12 18.73 -0.15 23.64
C GLU A 12 17.82 0.85 24.38
N ILE A 13 16.64 0.39 24.82
CA ILE A 13 15.68 1.25 25.54
C ILE A 13 16.30 1.82 26.82
N SER A 14 17.16 1.05 27.48
CA SER A 14 17.88 1.48 28.69
C SER A 14 18.88 2.62 28.44
N GLU A 15 19.40 2.75 27.22
CA GLU A 15 20.27 3.87 26.82
C GLU A 15 19.43 5.09 26.44
N ALA A 16 18.34 4.90 25.69
CA ALA A 16 17.41 5.97 25.36
C ALA A 16 16.79 6.62 26.62
N GLU A 17 16.54 5.83 27.67
CA GLU A 17 16.08 6.33 28.96
C GLU A 17 17.08 7.30 29.60
N LYS A 18 18.39 6.99 29.56
CA LYS A 18 19.46 7.87 30.08
C LYS A 18 19.55 9.19 29.32
N HIS A 19 19.14 9.21 28.05
CA HIS A 19 19.07 10.42 27.24
C HIS A 19 17.83 11.28 27.54
N GLY A 20 16.90 10.79 28.38
CA GLY A 20 15.68 11.51 28.74
C GLY A 20 14.60 11.55 27.67
N THR A 21 14.82 10.90 26.51
CA THR A 21 13.92 10.98 25.35
C THR A 21 12.62 10.20 25.53
N LEU A 22 12.57 9.27 26.50
CA LEU A 22 11.42 8.41 26.74
C LEU A 22 10.36 9.02 27.67
N LYS A 23 10.63 10.18 28.28
CA LYS A 23 9.81 10.80 29.35
C LYS A 23 8.30 10.87 29.03
N HIS A 24 7.94 11.18 27.79
CA HIS A 24 6.55 11.31 27.36
C HIS A 24 6.05 10.15 26.49
N CYS A 25 6.91 9.17 26.21
CA CYS A 25 6.68 8.12 25.22
C CYS A 25 6.55 6.73 25.85
N ALA A 26 6.95 6.56 27.11
CA ALA A 26 7.00 5.28 27.78
C ALA A 26 6.20 5.23 29.09
N SER A 27 5.84 3.99 29.45
CA SER A 27 5.20 3.56 30.69
C SER A 27 6.02 2.42 31.31
N VAL A 28 5.68 2.03 32.53
CA VAL A 28 6.29 0.90 33.25
C VAL A 28 5.27 -0.19 33.50
N TYR A 29 5.65 -1.44 33.31
CA TYR A 29 4.86 -2.58 33.78
C TYR A 29 5.21 -2.89 35.25
N ASP A 30 4.24 -2.73 36.12
CA ASP A 30 4.28 -3.05 37.55
C ASP A 30 3.86 -4.52 37.70
N GLN A 31 4.85 -5.41 37.84
CA GLN A 31 4.63 -6.86 37.92
C GLN A 31 3.91 -7.26 39.20
N ASP A 32 4.16 -6.56 40.30
CA ASP A 32 3.59 -6.89 41.62
C ASP A 32 2.07 -6.67 41.65
N ASN A 33 1.58 -5.71 40.85
CA ASN A 33 0.17 -5.33 40.78
C ASN A 33 -0.48 -5.62 39.43
N ASP A 34 0.22 -6.32 38.53
CA ASP A 34 -0.19 -6.65 37.15
C ASP A 34 -0.85 -5.46 36.42
N ARG A 35 -0.14 -4.33 36.36
CA ARG A 35 -0.68 -3.10 35.74
C ARG A 35 0.37 -2.30 34.99
N ILE A 36 -0.09 -1.40 34.13
CA ILE A 36 0.76 -0.43 33.44
C ILE A 36 0.63 0.91 34.14
N VAL A 37 1.76 1.47 34.55
CA VAL A 37 1.87 2.79 35.19
C VAL A 37 2.52 3.75 34.20
N ALA A 38 1.83 4.84 33.85
CA ALA A 38 2.38 5.81 32.91
C ALA A 38 3.56 6.58 33.51
N GLY A 39 4.53 6.92 32.67
CA GLY A 39 5.77 7.56 33.10
C GLY A 39 6.88 6.55 33.37
N LEU A 40 7.93 7.01 34.06
CA LEU A 40 9.17 6.26 34.31
C LEU A 40 9.57 6.25 35.80
N ASP A 41 8.68 6.73 36.68
CA ASP A 41 8.98 7.02 38.09
C ASP A 41 9.14 5.77 38.96
N ILE A 42 8.72 4.61 38.45
CA ILE A 42 8.83 3.32 39.14
C ILE A 42 9.80 2.38 38.41
N PRO A 43 10.48 1.47 39.14
CA PRO A 43 11.30 0.44 38.52
C PRO A 43 10.42 -0.60 37.82
N GLY A 44 10.88 -1.12 36.68
CA GLY A 44 10.22 -2.21 35.96
C GLY A 44 10.44 -2.16 34.45
N PRO A 45 9.95 -3.17 33.71
CA PRO A 45 10.05 -3.22 32.25
C PRO A 45 9.39 -2.00 31.60
N ARG A 46 10.06 -1.42 30.61
CA ARG A 46 9.57 -0.24 29.88
C ARG A 46 8.66 -0.65 28.73
N ILE A 47 7.54 0.06 28.59
CA ILE A 47 6.57 -0.09 27.50
C ILE A 47 6.49 1.23 26.74
N VAL A 48 6.86 1.25 25.47
CA VAL A 48 6.69 2.43 24.60
C VAL A 48 5.26 2.47 24.09
N ASN A 49 4.45 3.41 24.58
CA ASN A 49 3.01 3.47 24.30
C ASN A 49 2.44 4.90 24.21
N PHE A 50 3.25 5.94 24.43
CA PHE A 50 2.83 7.35 24.37
C PHE A 50 1.63 7.70 25.26
N ALA A 51 1.43 6.98 26.38
CA ALA A 51 0.28 7.19 27.26
C ALA A 51 0.16 8.63 27.75
N ASN A 52 1.28 9.29 28.06
CA ASN A 52 1.29 10.68 28.51
C ASN A 52 0.68 11.64 27.46
N ILE A 53 0.85 11.35 26.18
CA ILE A 53 0.32 12.16 25.08
C ILE A 53 -1.11 11.74 24.73
N LEU A 54 -1.36 10.44 24.57
CA LEU A 54 -2.62 9.92 24.00
C LEU A 54 -3.72 9.69 25.04
N GLN A 55 -3.36 9.33 26.28
CA GLN A 55 -4.31 9.04 27.35
C GLN A 55 -4.47 10.23 28.31
N TYR A 56 -3.35 10.84 28.70
CA TYR A 56 -3.34 11.96 29.66
C TYR A 56 -3.35 13.34 28.99
N GLU A 57 -3.39 13.39 27.65
CA GLU A 57 -3.48 14.63 26.87
C GLU A 57 -2.44 15.70 27.28
N TYR A 58 -1.19 15.30 27.58
CA TYR A 58 -0.10 16.24 27.93
C TYR A 58 0.01 17.40 26.93
N ILE A 59 -0.28 17.08 25.67
CA ILE A 59 -0.62 18.00 24.58
C ILE A 59 -1.88 17.48 23.86
N PRO A 60 -2.70 18.37 23.25
CA PRO A 60 -3.90 17.98 22.51
C PRO A 60 -3.58 17.44 21.10
N LEU A 61 -2.57 16.57 20.97
CA LEU A 61 -2.01 16.19 19.66
C LEU A 61 -3.05 15.57 18.72
N ALA A 62 -3.86 14.62 19.21
CA ALA A 62 -4.87 13.95 18.40
C ALA A 62 -5.90 14.95 17.82
N LYS A 63 -6.38 15.88 18.65
CA LYS A 63 -7.32 16.94 18.25
C LYS A 63 -6.68 17.91 17.25
N SER A 64 -5.42 18.29 17.48
CA SER A 64 -4.68 19.14 16.55
C SER A 64 -4.48 18.47 15.20
N LEU A 65 -4.12 17.19 15.17
CA LEU A 65 -3.94 16.44 13.93
C LEU A 65 -5.25 16.31 13.16
N ASP A 66 -6.37 16.02 13.83
CA ASP A 66 -7.69 15.95 13.18
C ASP A 66 -8.08 17.29 12.56
N LEU A 67 -7.91 18.39 13.29
CA LEU A 67 -8.17 19.74 12.79
C LEU A 67 -7.29 20.07 11.57
N ILE A 68 -5.98 19.83 11.67
CA ILE A 68 -5.03 20.13 10.59
C ILE A 68 -5.34 19.29 9.36
N LEU A 69 -5.60 17.99 9.51
CA LEU A 69 -5.97 17.12 8.40
C LEU A 69 -7.24 17.60 7.70
N ASN A 70 -8.26 18.01 8.46
CA ASN A 70 -9.51 18.54 7.88
C ASN A 70 -9.29 19.84 7.10
N VAL A 71 -8.56 20.81 7.69
CA VAL A 71 -8.25 22.10 7.04
C VAL A 71 -7.45 21.89 5.76
N VAL A 72 -6.40 21.05 5.82
CA VAL A 72 -5.52 20.81 4.67
C VAL A 72 -6.26 20.02 3.58
N LYS A 73 -7.09 19.04 3.95
CA LYS A 73 -7.96 18.30 3.02
C LYS A 73 -8.93 19.24 2.29
N GLU A 74 -9.57 20.16 3.01
CA GLU A 74 -10.49 21.14 2.42
C GLU A 74 -9.76 22.11 1.49
N ALA A 75 -8.62 22.67 1.93
CA ALA A 75 -7.83 23.60 1.14
C ALA A 75 -7.26 22.97 -0.15
N MET A 76 -6.93 21.67 -0.10
CA MET A 76 -6.35 20.93 -1.23
C MET A 76 -7.42 20.26 -2.12
N GLY A 77 -8.68 20.21 -1.68
CA GLY A 77 -9.77 19.54 -2.41
C GLY A 77 -9.59 18.03 -2.57
N ALA A 78 -8.69 17.41 -1.80
CA ALA A 78 -8.35 15.99 -1.91
C ALA A 78 -7.92 15.43 -0.54
N PRO A 79 -8.02 14.11 -0.31
CA PRO A 79 -7.35 13.47 0.82
C PRO A 79 -5.85 13.79 0.82
N VAL A 80 -5.28 13.98 2.00
CA VAL A 80 -3.89 14.40 2.17
C VAL A 80 -3.14 13.51 3.15
N GLU A 81 -1.86 13.35 2.91
CA GLU A 81 -0.89 12.83 3.87
C GLU A 81 -0.06 13.99 4.41
N ILE A 82 0.23 13.98 5.71
CA ILE A 82 1.09 14.98 6.36
C ILE A 82 2.24 14.30 7.10
N GLU A 83 3.43 14.89 7.03
CA GLU A 83 4.55 14.59 7.92
C GLU A 83 4.71 15.75 8.90
N TYR A 84 4.91 15.46 10.17
CA TYR A 84 4.99 16.48 11.22
C TYR A 84 6.06 16.15 12.26
N ALA A 85 6.50 17.18 12.98
CA ALA A 85 7.31 17.07 14.18
C ALA A 85 6.65 17.85 15.32
N VAL A 86 6.83 17.36 16.54
CA VAL A 86 6.32 18.02 17.75
C VAL A 86 7.48 18.18 18.72
N ASP A 87 7.66 19.40 19.21
CA ASP A 87 8.50 19.67 20.35
C ASP A 87 7.63 19.66 21.61
N LEU A 88 7.92 18.73 22.53
CA LEU A 88 7.15 18.53 23.75
C LEU A 88 7.60 19.48 24.89
N GLU A 89 8.66 20.25 24.69
CA GLU A 89 9.04 21.32 25.60
C GLU A 89 8.01 22.44 25.57
N LYS A 90 7.48 22.77 26.74
CA LYS A 90 6.49 23.83 26.90
C LYS A 90 7.17 25.18 27.02
N ASP A 91 6.69 26.17 26.28
CA ASP A 91 7.11 27.57 26.41
C ASP A 91 6.63 28.18 27.73
N LYS A 92 6.93 29.47 27.94
CA LYS A 92 6.54 30.21 29.15
C LYS A 92 5.03 30.30 29.34
N GLU A 93 4.26 30.18 28.25
CA GLU A 93 2.81 30.17 28.24
C GLU A 93 2.22 28.74 28.30
N GLY A 94 3.06 27.71 28.45
CA GLY A 94 2.64 26.31 28.56
C GLY A 94 2.34 25.63 27.23
N ARG A 95 2.70 26.22 26.09
CA ARG A 95 2.41 25.72 24.74
C ARG A 95 3.58 24.94 24.19
N THR A 96 3.28 23.97 23.34
CA THR A 96 4.26 23.16 22.61
C THR A 96 4.31 23.56 21.13
N SER A 97 5.43 23.30 20.47
CA SER A 97 5.57 23.60 19.04
C SER A 97 5.15 22.41 18.18
N PHE A 98 4.33 22.68 17.17
CA PHE A 98 3.95 21.72 16.14
C PHE A 98 4.44 22.22 14.78
N VAL A 99 5.19 21.41 14.06
CA VAL A 99 5.79 21.78 12.77
C VAL A 99 5.31 20.81 11.69
N LEU A 100 4.65 21.33 10.66
CA LEU A 100 4.38 20.58 9.44
C LEU A 100 5.65 20.51 8.60
N LEU A 101 6.13 19.29 8.37
CA LEU A 101 7.34 19.03 7.60
C LEU A 101 7.03 18.80 6.13
N GLN A 102 5.90 18.15 5.83
CA GLN A 102 5.45 17.87 4.48
C GLN A 102 3.93 17.77 4.44
N ILE A 103 3.34 18.22 3.32
CA ILE A 103 1.95 17.95 2.95
C ILE A 103 2.00 17.37 1.55
N LYS A 104 1.35 16.23 1.35
CA LYS A 104 1.24 15.60 0.05
C LYS A 104 -0.23 15.31 -0.25
N PRO A 105 -0.81 15.92 -1.30
CA PRO A 105 -2.10 15.49 -1.81
C PRO A 105 -1.99 14.04 -2.26
N LEU A 106 -2.95 13.21 -1.87
CA LEU A 106 -3.11 11.89 -2.45
C LEU A 106 -3.75 12.12 -3.83
N ILE A 107 -2.91 12.43 -4.82
CA ILE A 107 -3.27 12.69 -6.23
C ILE A 107 -3.77 11.37 -6.85
N GLY A 108 -4.98 11.01 -6.46
CA GLY A 108 -5.87 10.04 -7.08
C GLY A 108 -7.32 10.50 -7.00
N ALA A 109 -7.64 11.60 -6.31
CA ALA A 109 -8.99 12.01 -5.98
C ALA A 109 -9.60 13.12 -6.87
N LEU A 110 -8.98 13.49 -7.99
CA LEU A 110 -9.46 14.64 -8.80
C LEU A 110 -10.48 14.28 -9.88
N GLU A 111 -10.68 13.00 -10.18
CA GLU A 111 -11.84 12.55 -10.95
C GLU A 111 -12.46 11.37 -10.18
N ASP A 112 -13.67 11.56 -9.66
CA ASP A 112 -14.50 10.47 -9.17
C ASP A 112 -14.88 9.61 -10.38
N PHE A 113 -14.07 8.58 -10.68
CA PHE A 113 -14.44 7.58 -11.66
C PHE A 113 -15.41 6.62 -11.00
N ILE A 114 -16.70 6.79 -11.31
CA ILE A 114 -17.72 5.83 -10.92
C ILE A 114 -17.73 4.73 -11.97
N ILE A 115 -17.47 3.50 -11.53
CA ILE A 115 -17.75 2.33 -12.36
C ILE A 115 -19.26 2.06 -12.23
N ASP A 116 -20.00 2.16 -13.35
CA ASP A 116 -21.37 1.64 -13.44
C ASP A 116 -21.32 0.22 -14.04
N PRO A 117 -21.56 -0.83 -13.24
CA PRO A 117 -21.56 -2.21 -13.72
C PRO A 117 -22.55 -2.48 -14.86
N LEU A 118 -23.63 -1.70 -14.98
CA LEU A 118 -24.65 -1.87 -16.01
C LEU A 118 -24.20 -1.38 -17.39
N GLU A 119 -23.18 -0.52 -17.43
CA GLU A 119 -22.63 0.05 -18.66
C GLU A 119 -21.30 -0.60 -19.07
N LEU A 120 -20.86 -1.64 -18.34
CA LEU A 120 -19.64 -2.37 -18.65
C LEU A 120 -19.86 -3.38 -19.78
N ASP A 121 -19.08 -3.21 -20.86
CA ASP A 121 -18.91 -4.28 -21.85
C ASP A 121 -18.03 -5.39 -21.25
N MET A 122 -18.68 -6.35 -20.58
CA MET A 122 -18.02 -7.48 -19.92
C MET A 122 -17.25 -8.37 -20.90
N ASP A 123 -17.59 -8.35 -22.20
CA ASP A 123 -16.84 -9.09 -23.23
C ASP A 123 -15.43 -8.49 -23.42
N ARG A 124 -15.24 -7.21 -23.08
CA ARG A 124 -13.96 -6.51 -23.12
C ARG A 124 -13.32 -6.33 -21.75
N ALA A 125 -13.96 -6.82 -20.68
CA ALA A 125 -13.37 -6.85 -19.35
C ALA A 125 -12.31 -7.96 -19.30
N LEU A 126 -11.10 -7.57 -18.89
CA LEU A 126 -10.01 -8.51 -18.60
C LEU A 126 -10.02 -8.95 -17.14
N LEU A 127 -10.30 -7.98 -16.26
CA LEU A 127 -10.25 -8.16 -14.82
C LEU A 127 -11.26 -7.24 -14.16
N TYR A 128 -12.05 -7.77 -13.23
CA TYR A 128 -12.89 -7.01 -12.32
C TYR A 128 -12.61 -7.43 -10.87
N ALA A 129 -12.58 -6.47 -9.95
CA ALA A 129 -12.36 -6.72 -8.53
C ALA A 129 -13.17 -5.75 -7.66
N GLU A 130 -13.87 -6.25 -6.65
CA GLU A 130 -14.61 -5.46 -5.64
C GLU A 130 -13.79 -5.15 -4.38
N ARG A 131 -12.54 -5.61 -4.34
CA ARG A 131 -11.57 -5.30 -3.31
C ARG A 131 -10.35 -4.63 -3.92
N SER A 132 -10.52 -3.36 -4.28
CA SER A 132 -9.44 -2.55 -4.81
C SER A 132 -9.09 -1.36 -3.92
N MET A 133 -7.86 -0.91 -4.09
CA MET A 133 -7.31 0.31 -3.54
C MET A 133 -6.61 1.09 -4.64
N GLY A 134 -6.82 2.39 -4.63
CA GLY A 134 -6.45 3.30 -5.70
C GLY A 134 -7.68 4.10 -6.09
N ASN A 135 -7.46 5.22 -6.76
CA ASN A 135 -8.53 6.00 -7.36
C ASN A 135 -8.00 6.64 -8.62
N GLY A 136 -8.79 6.65 -9.68
CA GLY A 136 -8.41 7.25 -10.95
C GLY A 136 -8.44 6.28 -12.13
N ARG A 137 -7.90 6.76 -13.25
CA ARG A 137 -7.84 6.06 -14.52
C ARG A 137 -6.41 6.03 -15.05
N VAL A 138 -6.01 4.89 -15.62
CA VAL A 138 -4.70 4.68 -16.27
C VAL A 138 -4.92 4.11 -17.66
N ASP A 139 -4.44 4.78 -18.69
CA ASP A 139 -4.74 4.45 -20.11
C ASP A 139 -3.51 4.10 -20.97
N GLU A 140 -2.31 4.09 -20.39
CA GLU A 140 -1.06 4.00 -21.16
C GLU A 140 -0.35 2.64 -21.04
N ILE A 141 -0.95 1.68 -20.33
CA ILE A 141 -0.31 0.40 -20.05
C ILE A 141 -0.70 -0.62 -21.10
N ARG A 142 0.28 -1.34 -21.67
CA ARG A 142 0.04 -2.47 -22.57
C ARG A 142 0.54 -3.80 -22.01
N ASP A 143 1.42 -3.72 -21.03
CA ASP A 143 2.16 -4.87 -20.51
C ASP A 143 1.48 -5.45 -19.29
N ILE A 144 1.22 -6.76 -19.34
CA ILE A 144 0.80 -7.54 -18.18
C ILE A 144 1.85 -8.61 -17.91
N ILE A 145 2.34 -8.63 -16.68
CA ILE A 145 3.29 -9.59 -16.19
C ILE A 145 2.59 -10.39 -15.10
N TYR A 146 2.55 -11.70 -15.25
CA TYR A 146 1.84 -12.54 -14.30
C TYR A 146 2.57 -13.83 -13.97
N VAL A 147 2.33 -14.32 -12.75
CA VAL A 147 2.73 -15.66 -12.33
C VAL A 147 1.74 -16.65 -12.93
N LYS A 148 2.24 -17.64 -13.66
CA LYS A 148 1.46 -18.74 -14.25
C LYS A 148 0.81 -19.58 -13.15
N PRO A 149 -0.53 -19.56 -12.99
CA PRO A 149 -1.21 -20.29 -11.93
C PRO A 149 -0.91 -21.80 -11.95
N GLU A 150 -0.77 -22.38 -13.14
CA GLU A 150 -0.48 -23.80 -13.36
C GLU A 150 0.95 -24.21 -12.98
N LYS A 151 1.87 -23.25 -12.86
CA LYS A 151 3.25 -23.46 -12.40
C LYS A 151 3.48 -23.02 -10.97
N PHE A 152 2.46 -22.48 -10.30
CA PHE A 152 2.60 -21.94 -8.96
C PHE A 152 2.67 -23.04 -7.92
N ASP A 153 3.69 -22.94 -7.05
CA ASP A 153 3.85 -23.78 -5.88
C ASP A 153 4.23 -22.90 -4.67
N LYS A 154 3.42 -22.94 -3.61
CA LYS A 154 3.65 -22.19 -2.36
C LYS A 154 5.00 -22.51 -1.72
N THR A 155 5.58 -23.68 -2.01
CA THR A 155 6.89 -24.10 -1.52
C THR A 155 8.05 -23.62 -2.39
N ARG A 156 7.78 -22.98 -3.54
CA ARG A 156 8.77 -22.51 -4.51
C ARG A 156 8.66 -21.00 -4.82
N THR A 157 7.89 -20.25 -4.05
CA THR A 157 7.68 -18.79 -4.21
C THR A 157 8.96 -17.95 -4.30
N LYS A 158 10.06 -18.39 -3.68
CA LYS A 158 11.37 -17.71 -3.77
C LYS A 158 12.03 -17.83 -5.14
N GLU A 159 11.73 -18.88 -5.89
CA GLU A 159 12.28 -19.11 -7.24
C GLU A 159 11.66 -18.17 -8.28
N ILE A 160 10.53 -17.54 -7.95
CA ILE A 160 9.84 -16.57 -8.81
C ILE A 160 10.56 -15.21 -8.78
N ILE A 161 11.25 -14.88 -7.68
CA ILE A 161 11.87 -13.56 -7.44
C ILE A 161 12.86 -13.17 -8.55
N PRO A 162 13.82 -14.01 -8.96
CA PRO A 162 14.80 -13.62 -9.98
C PRO A 162 14.16 -13.34 -11.34
N GLU A 163 13.07 -14.06 -11.69
CA GLU A 163 12.36 -13.83 -12.95
C GLU A 163 11.66 -12.49 -12.97
N ILE A 164 10.99 -12.14 -11.87
CA ILE A 164 10.29 -10.86 -11.72
C ILE A 164 11.28 -9.71 -11.69
N GLU A 165 12.39 -9.84 -10.96
CA GLU A 165 13.41 -8.81 -10.86
C GLU A 165 14.03 -8.51 -12.22
N ALA A 166 14.33 -9.55 -13.02
CA ALA A 166 14.83 -9.40 -14.39
C ALA A 166 13.83 -8.65 -15.28
N ILE A 167 12.55 -9.05 -15.26
CA ILE A 167 11.52 -8.40 -16.06
C ILE A 167 11.30 -6.94 -15.61
N ASN A 168 11.25 -6.68 -14.30
CA ASN A 168 11.10 -5.33 -13.78
C ASN A 168 12.27 -4.43 -14.21
N ALA A 169 13.51 -4.93 -14.20
CA ALA A 169 14.68 -4.21 -14.70
C ALA A 169 14.56 -3.87 -16.20
N GLU A 170 14.14 -4.84 -17.03
CA GLU A 170 13.88 -4.59 -18.46
C GLU A 170 12.80 -3.53 -18.68
N MET A 171 11.73 -3.54 -17.87
CA MET A 171 10.64 -2.58 -17.96
C MET A 171 11.07 -1.17 -17.52
N VAL A 172 11.96 -1.07 -16.53
CA VAL A 172 12.58 0.20 -16.12
C VAL A 172 13.44 0.77 -17.25
N GLU A 173 14.28 -0.05 -17.87
CA GLU A 173 15.14 0.36 -18.99
C GLU A 173 14.33 0.86 -20.18
N LYS A 174 13.24 0.15 -20.50
CA LYS A 174 12.29 0.53 -21.57
C LYS A 174 11.37 1.70 -21.21
N GLN A 175 11.40 2.19 -19.97
CA GLN A 175 10.47 3.19 -19.42
C GLN A 175 8.99 2.81 -19.59
N ARG A 176 8.67 1.50 -19.53
CA ARG A 176 7.30 0.99 -19.68
C ARG A 176 6.74 0.60 -18.33
N LYS A 177 5.53 1.06 -18.03
CA LYS A 177 4.77 0.61 -16.86
C LYS A 177 3.96 -0.64 -17.19
N TYR A 178 3.63 -1.43 -16.18
CA TYR A 178 2.92 -2.70 -16.35
C TYR A 178 1.95 -3.01 -15.21
N VAL A 179 1.03 -3.94 -15.48
CA VAL A 179 0.20 -4.61 -14.48
C VAL A 179 0.90 -5.88 -14.02
N LEU A 180 1.11 -6.04 -12.71
CA LEU A 180 1.66 -7.24 -12.10
C LEU A 180 0.53 -8.08 -11.50
N ILE A 181 0.42 -9.36 -11.84
CA ILE A 181 -0.60 -10.26 -11.32
C ILE A 181 0.05 -11.49 -10.70
N GLY A 182 -0.32 -11.86 -9.47
CA GLY A 182 0.23 -13.08 -8.86
C GLY A 182 -0.54 -13.59 -7.66
N PRO A 183 -0.32 -14.87 -7.30
CA PRO A 183 -0.97 -15.53 -6.19
C PRO A 183 -0.38 -15.12 -4.84
N GLY A 184 -1.27 -14.91 -3.87
CA GLY A 184 -0.95 -14.45 -2.52
C GLY A 184 -0.36 -13.06 -2.46
N ARG A 185 0.35 -12.80 -1.36
CA ARG A 185 0.83 -11.46 -1.04
C ARG A 185 2.15 -11.11 -1.73
N TRP A 186 2.25 -9.93 -2.30
CA TRP A 186 3.51 -9.38 -2.77
C TRP A 186 4.28 -8.75 -1.60
N GLY A 187 5.55 -9.14 -1.45
CA GLY A 187 6.47 -8.54 -0.47
C GLY A 187 6.20 -8.91 1.00
N THR A 188 5.50 -10.02 1.22
CA THR A 188 5.41 -10.65 2.55
C THR A 188 6.75 -11.22 2.99
N ARG A 189 7.01 -11.30 4.29
CA ARG A 189 8.14 -12.08 4.84
C ARG A 189 7.86 -13.58 4.88
N ASP A 190 6.57 -13.94 4.96
CA ASP A 190 6.13 -15.32 4.98
C ASP A 190 5.88 -15.83 3.56
N ARG A 191 6.77 -16.71 3.11
CA ARG A 191 6.77 -17.32 1.78
C ARG A 191 5.58 -18.25 1.52
N PHE A 192 4.87 -18.69 2.56
CA PHE A 192 3.75 -19.63 2.46
C PHE A 192 2.40 -18.93 2.28
N ILE A 193 2.38 -17.60 2.30
CA ILE A 193 1.18 -16.78 2.05
C ILE A 193 1.40 -15.77 0.91
N GLY A 194 2.55 -15.82 0.24
CA GLY A 194 2.86 -14.95 -0.87
C GLY A 194 4.30 -15.03 -1.37
N ILE A 195 4.65 -14.09 -2.25
CA ILE A 195 5.93 -14.01 -2.93
C ILE A 195 6.79 -12.95 -2.23
N PRO A 196 7.91 -13.32 -1.59
CA PRO A 196 8.67 -12.43 -0.72
C PRO A 196 9.64 -11.53 -1.50
N VAL A 197 9.10 -10.72 -2.42
CA VAL A 197 9.85 -9.71 -3.18
C VAL A 197 10.17 -8.47 -2.33
N ALA A 198 11.32 -7.86 -2.55
CA ALA A 198 11.61 -6.52 -2.07
C ALA A 198 10.98 -5.48 -3.00
N TRP A 199 10.60 -4.31 -2.47
CA TRP A 199 9.98 -3.24 -3.26
C TRP A 199 10.74 -2.88 -4.55
N PRO A 200 12.08 -2.72 -4.56
CA PRO A 200 12.81 -2.39 -5.79
C PRO A 200 12.58 -3.40 -6.93
N GLN A 201 12.33 -4.67 -6.61
CA GLN A 201 12.16 -5.77 -7.57
C GLN A 201 10.84 -5.70 -8.34
N ILE A 202 9.85 -4.93 -7.88
CA ILE A 202 8.56 -4.73 -8.55
C ILE A 202 8.16 -3.26 -8.67
N SER A 203 9.09 -2.35 -8.37
CA SER A 203 8.83 -0.91 -8.20
C SER A 203 8.31 -0.21 -9.45
N ASN A 204 8.45 -0.83 -10.63
CA ASN A 204 7.98 -0.26 -11.88
C ASN A 204 6.55 -0.69 -12.26
N ALA A 205 5.93 -1.60 -11.50
CA ALA A 205 4.51 -1.92 -11.62
C ALA A 205 3.68 -0.66 -11.32
N LYS A 206 2.67 -0.40 -12.17
CA LYS A 206 1.70 0.68 -11.96
C LYS A 206 0.40 0.18 -11.34
N VAL A 207 0.12 -1.11 -11.52
CA VAL A 207 -0.96 -1.82 -10.85
C VAL A 207 -0.44 -3.18 -10.39
N ILE A 208 -0.77 -3.56 -9.16
CA ILE A 208 -0.44 -4.84 -8.55
C ILE A 208 -1.75 -5.55 -8.22
N VAL A 209 -1.88 -6.78 -8.66
CA VAL A 209 -3.01 -7.66 -8.42
C VAL A 209 -2.53 -8.85 -7.62
N GLU A 210 -3.15 -9.03 -6.47
CA GLU A 210 -3.03 -10.23 -5.64
C GLU A 210 -4.25 -11.11 -5.89
N MET A 211 -4.04 -12.39 -6.16
CA MET A 211 -5.14 -13.35 -6.27
C MET A 211 -5.00 -14.47 -5.23
N SER A 212 -6.12 -15.00 -4.75
CA SER A 212 -6.08 -16.28 -4.03
C SER A 212 -6.19 -17.46 -4.99
N LEU A 213 -5.81 -18.63 -4.49
CA LEU A 213 -6.05 -19.93 -5.13
C LEU A 213 -6.75 -20.85 -4.12
N PRO A 214 -7.38 -21.96 -4.55
CA PRO A 214 -8.12 -22.87 -3.66
C PRO A 214 -7.35 -23.32 -2.40
N GLU A 215 -6.03 -23.49 -2.50
CA GLU A 215 -5.16 -23.88 -1.37
C GLU A 215 -4.21 -22.76 -0.92
N PHE A 216 -4.51 -21.52 -1.30
CA PHE A 216 -3.67 -20.35 -1.06
C PHE A 216 -4.53 -19.08 -0.87
N PRO A 217 -5.16 -18.92 0.31
CA PRO A 217 -6.04 -17.79 0.58
C PRO A 217 -5.28 -16.46 0.70
N LEU A 218 -5.96 -15.37 0.39
CA LEU A 218 -5.46 -14.01 0.63
C LEU A 218 -5.93 -13.53 1.99
N ASP A 219 -5.01 -13.45 2.96
CA ASP A 219 -5.26 -12.82 4.26
C ASP A 219 -5.20 -11.29 4.15
N ALA A 220 -6.20 -10.62 4.70
CA ALA A 220 -6.28 -9.16 4.75
C ALA A 220 -5.24 -8.61 5.74
N SER A 221 -4.14 -8.07 5.23
CA SER A 221 -3.16 -7.37 6.07
C SER A 221 -2.65 -6.13 5.34
N LEU A 222 -2.93 -4.97 5.93
CA LEU A 222 -2.67 -3.63 5.36
C LEU A 222 -1.42 -2.97 5.98
N GLY A 223 -0.65 -3.70 6.80
CA GLY A 223 0.34 -3.12 7.73
C GLY A 223 1.81 -3.46 7.44
N SER A 224 2.36 -3.07 6.29
CA SER A 224 3.80 -3.21 6.03
C SER A 224 4.39 -2.01 5.29
N HIS A 225 5.72 -1.82 5.35
CA HIS A 225 6.46 -0.82 4.56
C HIS A 225 6.17 -0.91 3.05
N PHE A 226 5.82 -2.10 2.57
CA PHE A 226 5.37 -2.31 1.20
C PHE A 226 4.10 -1.52 0.88
N PHE A 227 3.14 -1.48 1.81
CA PHE A 227 1.88 -0.76 1.67
C PHE A 227 2.06 0.76 1.63
N HIS A 228 3.00 1.31 2.40
CA HIS A 228 3.39 2.72 2.32
C HIS A 228 3.96 3.09 0.94
N ASN A 229 4.70 2.19 0.29
CA ASN A 229 5.21 2.43 -1.05
C ASN A 229 4.10 2.40 -2.10
N VAL A 230 3.19 1.42 -2.02
CA VAL A 230 2.02 1.32 -2.91
C VAL A 230 1.19 2.59 -2.89
N THR A 231 0.87 3.09 -1.69
CA THR A 231 0.09 4.32 -1.50
C THR A 231 0.87 5.57 -1.93
N SER A 232 2.13 5.71 -1.51
CA SER A 232 2.93 6.91 -1.83
C SER A 232 3.33 7.02 -3.31
N MET A 233 3.48 5.91 -4.03
CA MET A 233 3.83 5.90 -5.46
C MET A 233 2.61 5.86 -6.39
N ASN A 234 1.40 5.95 -5.83
CA ASN A 234 0.13 5.91 -6.58
C ASN A 234 0.04 4.67 -7.49
N VAL A 235 0.35 3.51 -6.91
CA VAL A 235 0.23 2.19 -7.54
C VAL A 235 -1.14 1.64 -7.22
N GLY A 236 -1.89 1.23 -8.25
CA GLY A 236 -3.17 0.55 -8.05
C GLY A 236 -2.96 -0.81 -7.40
N TYR A 237 -3.81 -1.17 -6.45
CA TYR A 237 -3.69 -2.43 -5.72
C TYR A 237 -5.02 -3.16 -5.68
N LEU A 238 -5.09 -4.34 -6.27
CA LEU A 238 -6.32 -5.09 -6.43
C LEU A 238 -6.17 -6.46 -5.74
N SER A 239 -7.24 -6.93 -5.13
CA SER A 239 -7.32 -8.25 -4.53
C SER A 239 -8.46 -9.03 -5.15
N ILE A 240 -8.18 -10.24 -5.62
CA ILE A 240 -9.14 -11.12 -6.30
C ILE A 240 -9.23 -12.42 -5.52
N GLN A 241 -10.45 -12.75 -5.08
CA GLN A 241 -10.68 -14.00 -4.37
C GLN A 241 -11.17 -15.09 -5.34
N HIS A 242 -10.57 -16.28 -5.27
CA HIS A 242 -10.93 -17.42 -6.14
C HIS A 242 -12.35 -17.95 -5.91
N ASP A 243 -12.92 -17.71 -4.72
CA ASP A 243 -14.28 -18.06 -4.33
C ASP A 243 -15.27 -16.89 -4.51
N SER A 244 -14.82 -15.78 -5.10
CA SER A 244 -15.69 -14.66 -5.44
C SER A 244 -16.59 -15.01 -6.61
N ASN A 245 -17.87 -14.63 -6.51
CA ASN A 245 -18.81 -14.72 -7.64
C ASN A 245 -18.75 -13.50 -8.56
N THR A 246 -18.04 -12.44 -8.14
CA THR A 246 -17.99 -11.15 -8.83
C THR A 246 -16.58 -10.87 -9.37
N ASP A 247 -15.54 -11.18 -8.59
CA ASP A 247 -14.15 -10.93 -9.00
C ASP A 247 -13.70 -11.97 -10.04
N PHE A 248 -13.00 -11.54 -11.08
CA PHE A 248 -12.44 -12.46 -12.06
C PHE A 248 -11.19 -11.91 -12.75
N ILE A 249 -10.39 -12.85 -13.27
CA ILE A 249 -9.35 -12.62 -14.27
C ILE A 249 -9.68 -13.53 -15.44
N ASP A 250 -9.83 -12.97 -16.63
CA ASP A 250 -10.06 -13.74 -17.85
C ASP A 250 -8.73 -14.25 -18.43
N TRP A 251 -8.35 -15.46 -18.00
CA TRP A 251 -7.11 -16.12 -18.43
C TRP A 251 -7.08 -16.46 -19.91
N GLU A 252 -8.24 -16.75 -20.53
CA GLU A 252 -8.32 -17.03 -21.96
C GLU A 252 -7.95 -15.77 -22.75
N LYS A 253 -8.53 -14.62 -22.40
CA LYS A 253 -8.16 -13.32 -23.01
C LYS A 253 -6.68 -12.99 -22.82
N LEU A 254 -6.11 -13.24 -21.65
CA LEU A 254 -4.67 -13.05 -21.40
C LEU A 254 -3.79 -13.95 -22.28
N ASN A 255 -4.16 -15.24 -22.41
CA ASN A 255 -3.37 -16.23 -23.15
C ASN A 255 -3.42 -16.03 -24.66
N LEU A 256 -4.41 -15.30 -25.18
CA LEU A 256 -4.51 -14.92 -26.60
C LEU A 256 -3.61 -13.75 -26.98
N GLN A 257 -3.03 -13.04 -26.00
CA GLN A 257 -2.18 -11.88 -26.27
C GLN A 257 -0.78 -12.27 -26.75
N LYS A 258 -0.08 -11.29 -27.32
CA LYS A 258 1.29 -11.47 -27.78
C LYS A 258 2.21 -11.70 -26.59
N VAL A 259 2.85 -12.87 -26.55
CA VAL A 259 3.84 -13.21 -25.53
C VAL A 259 5.18 -12.54 -25.85
N ILE A 260 5.67 -11.69 -24.95
CA ILE A 260 6.98 -11.03 -25.05
C ILE A 260 8.07 -11.87 -24.38
N SER A 261 7.74 -12.49 -23.25
CA SER A 261 8.63 -13.39 -22.52
C SER A 261 7.82 -14.47 -21.81
N ASP A 262 8.30 -15.72 -21.87
CA ASP A 262 7.75 -16.86 -21.14
C ASP A 262 8.90 -17.57 -20.41
N ARG A 263 8.97 -17.39 -19.09
CA ARG A 263 10.00 -17.97 -18.21
C ARG A 263 9.44 -19.20 -17.48
N GLU A 264 10.06 -19.75 -16.44
CA GLU A 264 9.51 -20.95 -15.78
C GLU A 264 8.20 -20.61 -15.05
N TYR A 265 8.17 -19.50 -14.30
CA TYR A 265 7.04 -19.10 -13.47
C TYR A 265 6.29 -17.89 -14.01
N ILE A 266 6.99 -16.96 -14.67
CA ILE A 266 6.43 -15.69 -15.12
C ILE A 266 6.16 -15.71 -16.62
N ARG A 267 5.01 -15.14 -17.00
CA ARG A 267 4.72 -14.76 -18.38
C ARG A 267 4.50 -13.26 -18.48
N HIS A 268 5.06 -12.67 -19.53
CA HIS A 268 4.87 -11.28 -19.92
C HIS A 268 4.15 -11.24 -21.27
N VAL A 269 2.97 -10.64 -21.28
CA VAL A 269 2.17 -10.41 -22.48
C VAL A 269 2.02 -8.91 -22.76
N GLU A 270 1.91 -8.58 -24.04
CA GLU A 270 1.69 -7.22 -24.54
C GLU A 270 0.35 -7.19 -25.30
N PHE A 271 -0.52 -6.26 -24.92
CA PHE A 271 -1.72 -5.93 -25.66
C PHE A 271 -1.40 -4.99 -26.83
N GLU A 272 -2.07 -5.18 -27.96
CA GLU A 272 -1.94 -4.28 -29.12
C GLU A 272 -2.44 -2.88 -28.80
N ASP A 273 -3.64 -2.79 -28.23
CA ASP A 273 -4.25 -1.58 -27.71
C ASP A 273 -3.87 -1.36 -26.25
N ALA A 274 -3.85 -0.09 -25.82
CA ALA A 274 -3.60 0.21 -24.41
C ALA A 274 -4.78 -0.22 -23.52
N LEU A 275 -4.44 -0.72 -22.35
CA LEU A 275 -5.36 -1.07 -21.29
C LEU A 275 -5.86 0.21 -20.62
N THR A 276 -7.17 0.27 -20.44
CA THR A 276 -7.86 1.20 -19.57
C THR A 276 -8.09 0.54 -18.22
N ILE A 277 -7.45 1.07 -17.19
CA ILE A 277 -7.61 0.64 -15.81
C ILE A 277 -8.36 1.73 -15.06
N ILE A 278 -9.51 1.38 -14.49
CA ILE A 278 -10.35 2.29 -13.72
C ILE A 278 -10.40 1.76 -12.30
N MET A 279 -10.21 2.64 -11.33
CA MET A 279 -10.28 2.33 -9.92
C MET A 279 -11.24 3.33 -9.26
N ASP A 280 -12.36 2.82 -8.76
CA ASP A 280 -13.33 3.56 -7.98
C ASP A 280 -13.00 3.35 -6.50
N GLY A 281 -12.26 4.29 -5.91
CA GLY A 281 -11.85 4.22 -4.52
C GLY A 281 -13.02 4.34 -3.52
N LYS A 282 -14.19 4.85 -3.95
CA LYS A 282 -15.38 4.97 -3.11
C LYS A 282 -16.10 3.63 -2.99
N LYS A 283 -16.32 2.96 -4.14
CA LYS A 283 -16.92 1.62 -4.18
C LYS A 283 -15.92 0.50 -3.89
N ARG A 284 -14.62 0.81 -3.88
CA ARG A 284 -13.51 -0.16 -3.83
C ARG A 284 -13.54 -1.16 -4.98
N THR A 285 -14.06 -0.72 -6.13
CA THR A 285 -14.14 -1.54 -7.34
C THR A 285 -13.07 -1.12 -8.34
N SER A 286 -12.57 -2.07 -9.12
CA SER A 286 -11.66 -1.79 -10.22
C SER A 286 -11.98 -2.65 -11.43
N LEU A 287 -11.70 -2.08 -12.60
CA LEU A 287 -11.85 -2.73 -13.89
C LEU A 287 -10.58 -2.53 -14.71
N ILE A 288 -10.09 -3.59 -15.35
CA ILE A 288 -9.10 -3.53 -16.42
C ILE A 288 -9.79 -3.98 -17.70
N THR A 289 -9.74 -3.14 -18.72
CA THR A 289 -10.31 -3.38 -20.06
C THR A 289 -9.39 -2.78 -21.12
N TRP A 290 -9.71 -2.94 -22.39
CA TRP A 290 -9.04 -2.26 -23.50
C TRP A 290 -10.07 -1.66 -24.46
N ASN A 291 -9.65 -0.72 -25.30
CA ASN A 291 -10.49 -0.03 -26.30
C ASN A 291 -11.63 0.87 -25.78
N ASN A 292 -11.41 1.60 -24.67
CA ASN A 292 -12.35 2.61 -24.14
C ASN A 292 -13.79 2.12 -23.99
N ALA A 293 -13.99 0.85 -23.65
CA ALA A 293 -15.31 0.23 -23.54
C ALA A 293 -16.08 0.61 -22.27
N VAL A 294 -15.73 1.74 -21.64
CA VAL A 294 -16.36 2.20 -20.40
C VAL A 294 -16.86 3.63 -20.62
N PRO A 295 -18.18 3.87 -20.54
CA PRO A 295 -18.69 5.21 -20.35
C PRO A 295 -18.25 5.67 -18.97
N VAL A 296 -17.29 6.59 -18.93
CA VAL A 296 -16.98 7.29 -17.68
C VAL A 296 -18.06 8.32 -17.48
N VAL A 297 -19.00 8.06 -16.58
CA VAL A 297 -19.98 9.07 -16.16
C VAL A 297 -19.23 10.11 -15.32
N LYS A 298 -19.04 11.31 -15.86
CA LYS A 298 -18.55 12.45 -15.09
C LYS A 298 -19.62 12.83 -14.06
N PRO A 299 -19.28 13.03 -12.77
CA PRO A 299 -20.22 13.60 -11.82
C PRO A 299 -20.69 14.97 -12.32
N ALA A 300 -21.98 15.26 -12.12
CA ALA A 300 -22.59 16.56 -12.39
C ALA A 300 -22.11 17.64 -11.41
#